data_AF-A0A8X6YBV8-F1
#
_entry.id   AF-A0A8X6YBV8-F1
#
_cell.length_a   1.000
_cell.length_b   1.000
_cell.length_c   1.000
_cell.angle_alpha   90.00
_cell.angle_beta   90.00
_cell.angle_gamma   90.00
#
_symmetry.space_group_name_H-M   'P 1'
#
loop_
_entity.id
_entity.type
_entity.pdbx_description
1 polymer ?
#
loop_
_entity_poly.entity_id
_entity_poly.type
_entity_poly.pdbx_seq_one_letter_code
_entity_poly.pdbx_strand_id
1 'polypeptide(L)'
;MSLADGQQTTGDALTTQVMLQIEERSIVTKYIILPMAKGNRTLLGTDFLSSAGLIIDVKNASWYFWDNPTQKYPFGEESDIPSIAGKMSSNTCQLR
;
A
#
# COMPACT_ATOMS: atom_id res chain seq x y z
N MET A 1 -0.13 3.66 -19.77
CA MET A 1 -0.34 2.61 -18.74
C MET A 1 -1.76 2.80 -18.22
N SER A 2 -2.56 1.74 -18.05
CA SER A 2 -3.83 1.84 -17.35
C SER A 2 -3.55 1.61 -15.87
N LEU A 3 -3.95 2.56 -15.02
CA LEU A 3 -3.84 2.40 -13.57
C LEU A 3 -5.00 1.53 -13.05
N ALA A 4 -4.90 1.02 -11.82
CA ALA A 4 -5.92 0.11 -11.29
C ALA A 4 -7.27 0.78 -10.99
N ASP A 5 -7.32 2.11 -10.99
CA ASP A 5 -8.57 2.89 -10.96
C ASP A 5 -9.28 2.92 -12.33
N GLY A 6 -8.70 2.28 -13.35
CA GLY A 6 -9.22 2.23 -14.72
C GLY A 6 -8.98 3.52 -15.50
N GLN A 7 -8.35 4.53 -14.91
CA GLN A 7 -8.03 5.76 -15.63
C GLN A 7 -6.83 5.56 -16.53
N GLN A 8 -6.90 6.19 -17.70
CA GLN A 8 -5.78 6.29 -18.63
C GLN A 8 -5.34 7.73 -18.68
N THR A 9 -4.17 7.99 -18.10
CA THR A 9 -3.51 9.28 -18.17
C THR A 9 -2.16 9.12 -18.84
N THR A 10 -1.80 10.11 -19.66
CA THR A 10 -0.48 10.21 -20.27
C THR A 10 0.36 11.14 -19.40
N GLY A 11 1.48 10.64 -18.88
CA GLY A 11 2.38 11.41 -18.04
C GLY A 11 3.59 10.60 -17.62
N ASP A 12 4.58 11.28 -17.07
CA ASP A 12 5.79 10.64 -16.57
C ASP A 12 5.50 9.90 -15.26
N ALA A 13 5.95 8.65 -15.21
CA ALA A 13 5.93 7.83 -14.01
C ALA A 13 7.36 7.60 -13.55
N LEU A 14 7.64 7.88 -12.28
CA LEU A 14 8.93 7.56 -11.68
C LEU A 14 8.84 6.18 -11.03
N THR A 15 9.95 5.45 -11.02
CA THR A 15 10.00 4.17 -10.29
C THR A 15 11.15 4.15 -9.31
N THR A 16 10.90 3.59 -8.14
CA THR A 16 11.93 3.40 -7.11
C THR A 16 11.71 2.08 -6.39
N GLN A 17 12.71 1.60 -5.66
CA GLN A 17 12.55 0.51 -4.72
C GLN A 17 12.43 1.09 -3.31
N VAL A 18 11.42 0.66 -2.57
CA VAL A 18 11.18 1.09 -1.19
C VAL A 18 11.08 -0.14 -0.31
N MET A 19 11.73 -0.08 0.84
CA MET A 19 11.47 -1.02 1.92
C MET A 19 10.25 -0.54 2.69
N LEU A 20 9.16 -1.30 2.61
CA LEU A 20 7.95 -1.07 3.36
C LEU A 20 7.99 -1.85 4.64
N GLN A 21 7.52 -1.23 5.71
CA GLN A 21 7.24 -1.93 6.94
C GLN A 21 5.73 -2.14 7.03
N ILE A 22 5.32 -3.41 7.14
CA ILE A 22 3.94 -3.82 7.38
C ILE A 22 3.96 -4.69 8.62
N GLU A 23 3.43 -4.16 9.71
CA GLU A 23 3.45 -4.82 11.02
C GLU A 23 4.89 -5.25 11.38
N GLU A 24 5.12 -6.55 11.51
CA GLU A 24 6.41 -7.14 11.88
C GLU A 24 7.31 -7.48 10.68
N ARG A 25 6.91 -7.12 9.45
CA ARG A 25 7.63 -7.48 8.22
C ARG A 25 8.20 -6.28 7.49
N SER A 26 9.38 -6.45 6.93
CA SER A 26 9.98 -5.51 5.97
C SER A 26 9.99 -6.12 4.58
N ILE A 27 9.32 -5.48 3.63
CA ILE A 27 9.15 -5.96 2.26
C ILE A 27 9.75 -4.92 1.32
N VAL A 28 10.77 -5.31 0.56
CA VAL A 28 11.31 -4.47 -0.51
C VAL A 28 10.44 -4.67 -1.74
N THR A 29 9.83 -3.59 -2.23
CA THR A 29 9.02 -3.64 -3.44
C THR A 29 9.30 -2.45 -4.35
N LYS A 30 9.00 -2.63 -5.64
CA LYS A 30 9.10 -1.57 -6.63
C LYS A 30 7.83 -0.72 -6.58
N TYR A 31 8.01 0.58 -6.43
CA TYR A 31 6.94 1.55 -6.46
C TYR A 31 6.92 2.31 -7.77
N ILE A 32 5.70 2.66 -8.19
CA ILE A 32 5.45 3.66 -9.20
C ILE A 32 5.00 4.93 -8.46
N ILE A 33 5.78 6.00 -8.60
CA ILE A 33 5.44 7.32 -8.10
C ILE A 33 4.83 8.09 -9.26
N LEU A 34 3.61 8.55 -9.04
CA LEU A 34 2.87 9.42 -9.96
C LEU A 34 2.99 10.86 -9.44
N PRO A 35 3.88 11.71 -9.99
CA PRO A 35 4.12 13.05 -9.43
C PRO A 35 2.88 13.94 -9.43
N MET A 36 1.90 13.63 -10.29
CA MET A 36 0.65 14.38 -10.43
C MET A 36 -0.46 13.90 -9.47
N ALA A 37 -0.27 12.75 -8.79
CA ALA A 37 -1.28 12.21 -7.88
C ALA A 37 -1.42 13.09 -6.62
N LYS A 38 -2.67 13.37 -6.24
CA LYS A 38 -2.99 14.14 -5.04
C LYS A 38 -3.35 13.20 -3.90
N GLY A 39 -2.78 13.48 -2.72
CA GLY A 39 -2.88 12.58 -1.57
C GLY A 39 -1.94 11.40 -1.78
N ASN A 40 -0.90 11.28 -0.94
CA ASN A 40 0.15 10.27 -1.02
C ASN A 40 -0.37 8.86 -0.64
N ARG A 41 -1.54 8.48 -1.16
CA ARG A 41 -2.14 7.17 -0.99
C ARG A 41 -1.39 6.20 -1.89
N THR A 42 -0.97 5.10 -1.29
CA THR A 42 -0.36 4.01 -2.02
C THR A 42 -1.43 3.02 -2.45
N LEU A 43 -1.37 2.63 -3.72
CA LEU A 43 -2.12 1.49 -4.22
C LEU A 43 -1.23 0.24 -4.19
N LEU A 44 -1.72 -0.84 -3.59
CA LEU A 44 -1.02 -2.12 -3.55
C LEU A 44 -1.57 -3.05 -4.63
N GLY A 45 -0.71 -3.42 -5.58
CA GLY A 45 -1.04 -4.37 -6.64
C GLY A 45 -1.05 -5.82 -6.14
N THR A 46 -1.57 -6.72 -6.98
CA THR A 46 -1.59 -8.16 -6.70
C THR A 46 -0.19 -8.77 -6.66
N ASP A 47 0.78 -8.17 -7.36
CA ASP A 47 2.20 -8.50 -7.31
C ASP A 47 2.78 -8.25 -5.91
N PHE A 48 2.44 -7.12 -5.30
CA PHE A 48 2.79 -6.83 -3.92
C PHE A 48 2.14 -7.83 -2.96
N LEU A 49 0.82 -8.03 -3.07
CA LEU A 49 0.10 -8.96 -2.19
C LEU A 49 0.68 -10.37 -2.24
N SER A 50 1.02 -10.86 -3.44
CA SER A 50 1.63 -12.17 -3.63
C SER A 50 3.05 -12.24 -3.06
N SER A 51 3.88 -11.21 -3.25
CA SER A 51 5.27 -11.22 -2.76
C SER A 51 5.37 -11.04 -1.25
N ALA A 52 4.46 -10.27 -0.66
CA ALA A 52 4.30 -10.10 0.78
C ALA A 52 3.68 -11.33 1.46
N GLY A 53 3.04 -12.21 0.68
CA GLY A 53 2.29 -13.34 1.19
C GLY A 53 1.05 -12.91 1.98
N LEU A 54 0.37 -11.87 1.50
CA LEU A 54 -0.84 -11.34 2.11
C LEU A 54 -2.08 -12.05 1.58
N ILE A 55 -2.98 -12.42 2.49
CA ILE A 55 -4.31 -12.91 2.18
C ILE A 55 -5.32 -11.83 2.56
N ILE A 56 -6.15 -11.44 1.60
CA ILE A 56 -7.24 -10.47 1.79
C ILE A 56 -8.55 -11.23 1.96
N ASP A 57 -9.09 -11.23 3.17
CA ASP A 57 -10.38 -11.84 3.52
C ASP A 57 -11.47 -10.77 3.56
N VAL A 58 -12.03 -10.50 2.38
CA VAL A 58 -13.08 -9.50 2.19
C VAL A 58 -14.32 -9.82 3.02
N LYS A 59 -14.65 -11.11 3.19
CA LYS A 59 -15.84 -11.54 3.93
C LYS A 59 -15.76 -11.16 5.40
N ASN A 60 -14.58 -11.29 5.99
CA ASN A 60 -14.34 -10.97 7.40
C ASN A 60 -13.70 -9.59 7.61
N ALA A 61 -13.68 -8.75 6.58
CA ALA A 61 -13.08 -7.41 6.60
C ALA A 61 -11.68 -7.38 7.24
N SER A 62 -10.84 -8.37 6.89
CA SER A 62 -9.51 -8.53 7.48
C SER A 62 -8.49 -9.03 6.49
N TRP A 63 -7.22 -8.86 6.83
CA TRP A 63 -6.09 -9.44 6.13
C TRP A 63 -5.17 -10.17 7.10
N TYR A 64 -4.36 -11.09 6.58
CA TYR A 64 -3.38 -11.83 7.36
C TYR A 64 -2.23 -12.31 6.47
N PHE A 65 -1.12 -12.70 7.10
CA PHE A 65 -0.03 -13.35 6.39
C PHE A 65 -0.34 -14.83 6.21
N TRP A 66 -0.04 -15.37 5.02
CA TRP A 66 -0.33 -16.76 4.65
C TRP A 66 0.28 -17.78 5.62
N ASP A 67 1.44 -17.47 6.19
CA ASP A 67 2.21 -18.30 7.13
C ASP A 67 1.82 -18.06 8.59
N ASN A 68 0.93 -17.10 8.88
CA ASN A 68 0.35 -16.89 10.21
C ASN A 68 -1.15 -16.54 10.11
N PRO A 69 -2.01 -17.51 9.72
CA PRO A 69 -3.44 -17.27 9.50
C PRO A 69 -4.23 -17.00 10.80
N THR A 70 -3.63 -17.25 11.96
CA THR A 70 -4.23 -16.98 13.28
C THR A 70 -4.18 -15.51 13.66
N GLN A 71 -3.17 -14.76 13.18
CA GLN A 71 -3.04 -13.33 13.45
C GLN A 71 -3.66 -12.55 12.30
N LYS A 72 -4.86 -12.03 12.54
CA LYS A 72 -5.63 -11.25 11.57
C LYS A 72 -5.64 -9.78 11.95
N TYR A 73 -5.54 -8.94 10.94
CA TYR A 73 -5.58 -7.49 11.05
C TYR A 73 -6.87 -6.98 10.39
N PRO A 74 -7.64 -6.12 11.06
CA PRO A 74 -8.84 -5.53 10.44
C PRO A 74 -8.44 -4.60 9.29
N PHE A 75 -9.34 -4.41 8.32
CA PHE A 75 -9.19 -3.30 7.37
C PHE A 75 -9.32 -1.96 8.11
N GLY A 76 -8.48 -0.98 7.75
CA GLY A 76 -8.60 0.38 8.26
C GLY A 76 -9.89 1.04 7.82
N GLU A 77 -10.50 1.83 8.70
CA GLU A 77 -11.67 2.63 8.36
C GLU A 77 -11.26 3.97 7.71
N GLU A 78 -12.17 4.60 6.97
CA GLU A 78 -11.89 5.90 6.33
C GLU A 78 -11.60 7.00 7.38
N SER A 79 -12.15 6.85 8.59
CA SER A 79 -11.89 7.67 9.77
C SER A 79 -10.44 7.56 10.29
N ASP A 80 -9.77 6.43 10.05
CA ASP A 80 -8.40 6.18 10.49
C ASP A 80 -7.35 6.86 9.59
N ILE A 81 -7.77 7.35 8.42
CA ILE A 81 -6.90 8.06 7.48
C ILE A 81 -6.65 9.47 8.04
N PRO A 82 -5.43 9.78 8.54
CA PRO A 82 -5.15 11.12 9.02
C PRO A 82 -5.28 12.09 7.85
N SER A 83 -6.09 13.15 8.01
CA SER A 83 -6.08 14.29 7.11
C SER A 83 -4.63 14.77 6.98
N ILE A 84 -4.00 14.51 5.83
CA ILE A 84 -2.58 14.82 5.60
C ILE A 84 -2.43 16.32 5.38
N ALA A 85 -2.68 17.10 6.42
CA ALA A 85 -2.32 18.50 6.54
C ALA A 85 -1.07 18.59 7.41
N GLY A 86 0.10 18.39 6.80
CA GLY A 86 1.38 18.79 7.38
C GLY A 86 2.08 17.81 8.32
N LYS A 87 2.90 16.92 7.76
CA LYS A 87 4.28 16.62 8.23
C LYS A 87 4.89 15.54 7.34
N MET A 88 5.66 15.96 6.34
CA MET A 88 6.72 15.10 5.79
C MET A 88 7.89 15.15 6.77
N SER A 89 8.18 14.03 7.43
CA SER A 89 9.45 13.80 8.11
C SER A 89 9.77 12.31 8.11
N SER A 90 10.92 12.00 7.51
CA SER A 90 11.66 10.73 7.54
C SER A 90 11.22 9.60 6.60
N ASN A 91 12.24 8.94 6.02
CA ASN A 91 12.26 8.11 4.81
C ASN A 91 11.61 6.72 4.95
N THR A 92 10.49 6.60 5.65
CA THR A 92 9.77 5.34 5.80
C THR A 92 8.32 5.50 5.37
N CYS A 93 7.97 4.89 4.24
CA CYS A 93 6.58 4.73 3.82
C CYS A 93 5.96 3.64 4.70
N GLN A 94 5.22 4.08 5.71
CA GLN A 94 4.44 3.20 6.57
C GLN A 94 3.10 2.98 5.88
N LEU A 95 2.79 1.73 5.54
CA LEU A 95 1.44 1.34 5.14
C LEU A 95 0.69 1.05 6.44
N ARG A 96 -0.31 1.88 6.71
CA ARG A 96 -1.30 1.64 7.75
C ARG A 96 -2.48 0.93 7.13
#